data_AF-I3IAU4-F1
#
_entry.id   AF-I3IAU4-F1
#
_cell.length_a   1.000
_cell.length_b   1.000
_cell.length_c   1.000
_cell.angle_alpha   90.00
_cell.angle_beta   90.00
_cell.angle_gamma   90.00
#
_symmetry.space_group_name_H-M   'P 1'
#
loop_
_entity.id
_entity.type
_entity.pdbx_description
1 polymer ?
#
loop_
_entity_poly.entity_id
_entity_poly.type
_entity_poly.pdbx_seq_one_letter_code
_entity_poly.pdbx_strand_id
1 'polypeptide(L)' 'MGSAVSCSIYENRSSTCREFNILDEEGKPNEACTRARARHGLPPVHPSSSFTVDSAEPMLDITRL' A
#
# COMPACT_ATOMS: atom_id res chain seq x y z
N MET A 1 -4.32 23.94 -18.03
CA MET A 1 -5.24 22.84 -18.40
C MET A 1 -4.86 21.63 -17.57
N GLY A 2 -5.81 21.01 -16.86
CA GLY A 2 -5.59 19.76 -16.13
C GLY A 2 -6.38 18.64 -16.81
N SER A 3 -5.74 17.52 -17.11
CA SER A 3 -6.42 16.32 -17.62
C SER A 3 -6.83 15.44 -16.45
N ALA A 4 -8.00 14.78 -16.57
CA ALA A 4 -8.43 13.78 -15.61
C ALA A 4 -7.45 12.60 -15.65
N VAL A 5 -6.83 12.29 -14.51
CA VAL A 5 -5.99 11.10 -14.33
C VAL A 5 -6.75 10.09 -13.48
N SER A 6 -6.74 8.83 -13.90
CA SER A 6 -7.28 7.71 -13.12
C SER A 6 -6.26 6.60 -13.05
N CYS A 7 -6.28 5.84 -11.95
CA CYS A 7 -5.41 4.71 -11.75
C CYS A 7 -6.10 3.45 -12.27
N SER A 8 -5.49 2.76 -13.24
CA SER A 8 -6.06 1.55 -13.87
C SER A 8 -6.24 0.37 -12.90
N ILE A 9 -5.52 0.37 -11.77
CA ILE A 9 -5.63 -0.66 -10.73
C ILE A 9 -6.46 -0.21 -9.52
N TYR A 10 -7.12 0.95 -9.60
CA TYR A 10 -7.92 1.47 -8.47
C TYR A 10 -9.00 0.46 -8.03
N GLU A 11 -9.57 -0.28 -8.97
CA GLU A 11 -10.55 -1.35 -8.74
C GLU A 11 -10.00 -2.56 -7.96
N ASN A 12 -8.69 -2.78 -7.98
CA ASN A 12 -8.03 -3.84 -7.22
C ASN A 12 -7.69 -3.43 -5.78
N ARG A 13 -7.88 -2.16 -5.42
CA ARG A 13 -7.65 -1.67 -4.06
C ARG A 13 -8.67 -2.30 -3.11
N SER A 14 -8.20 -2.93 -2.02
CA SER A 14 -9.08 -3.50 -1.00
C SER A 14 -10.02 -2.45 -0.40
N SER A 15 -11.21 -2.89 0.02
CA SER A 15 -12.22 -2.00 0.62
C SER A 15 -11.67 -1.22 1.81
N THR A 16 -10.88 -1.89 2.67
CA THR A 16 -10.18 -1.26 3.79
C THR A 16 -9.40 -0.01 3.40
N CYS A 17 -8.67 -0.07 2.29
CA CYS A 17 -7.85 1.05 1.84
C CYS A 17 -8.68 2.15 1.13
N ARG A 18 -9.89 1.84 0.65
CA ARG A 18 -10.81 2.84 0.09
C ARG A 18 -11.53 3.62 1.17
N GLU A 19 -11.88 2.95 2.26
CA GLU A 19 -12.66 3.51 3.37
C GLU A 19 -11.80 4.35 4.32
N PHE A 20 -10.51 4.01 4.51
CA PHE A 20 -9.64 4.66 5.47
C PHE A 20 -8.32 5.12 4.85
N ASN A 21 -7.89 6.32 5.22
CA ASN A 21 -6.51 6.76 4.98
C ASN A 21 -5.54 5.93 5.83
N ILE A 22 -4.34 5.70 5.30
CA ILE A 22 -3.28 4.93 5.98
C ILE A 22 -2.75 5.69 7.19
N LEU A 23 -2.58 7.00 7.04
CA LEU A 23 -2.17 7.92 8.10
C LEU A 23 -3.35 8.82 8.51
N ASP A 24 -3.32 9.28 9.75
CA ASP A 24 -4.15 10.37 10.24
C ASP A 24 -3.61 11.74 9.78
N GLU A 25 -4.29 12.81 10.18
CA GLU A 25 -3.95 14.19 9.80
C GLU A 25 -2.59 14.63 10.38
N GLU A 26 -2.14 14.02 11.47
CA GLU A 26 -0.83 14.22 12.10
C GLU A 26 0.28 13.36 11.47
N GLY A 27 -0.04 12.56 10.44
CA GLY A 27 0.91 11.67 9.78
C GLY A 27 1.24 10.40 10.57
N LYS A 28 0.46 10.04 11.60
CA LYS A 28 0.61 8.80 12.37
C LYS A 28 -0.26 7.69 11.78
N PRO A 29 0.03 6.40 12.04
CA PRO A 29 -0.82 5.30 11.60
C PRO A 29 -2.27 5.47 12.07
N ASN A 30 -3.21 5.45 11.12
CA ASN A 30 -4.62 5.59 11.43
C ASN A 30 -5.13 4.33 12.15
N GLU A 31 -5.67 4.50 13.37
CA GLU A 31 -6.18 3.38 14.18
C GLU A 31 -7.37 2.66 13.53
N ALA A 32 -8.26 3.39 12.84
CA ALA A 32 -9.41 2.81 12.15
C ALA A 32 -8.96 1.95 10.96
N CYS A 33 -7.97 2.43 10.20
CA CYS A 33 -7.32 1.64 9.15
C CYS A 33 -6.66 0.38 9.73
N THR A 34 -5.91 0.52 10.82
CA THR A 34 -5.21 -0.58 11.49
C THR A 34 -6.18 -1.66 11.98
N ARG A 35 -7.29 -1.28 12.60
CA ARG A 35 -8.35 -2.20 13.03
C ARG A 35 -9.03 -2.90 11.85
N ALA A 36 -9.31 -2.18 10.77
CA ALA A 36 -9.88 -2.78 9.57
C ALA A 36 -8.90 -3.79 8.94
N ARG A 37 -7.62 -3.45 8.83
CA ARG A 37 -6.56 -4.36 8.38
C ARG A 37 -6.52 -5.64 9.22
N ALA A 38 -6.54 -5.52 10.54
CA ALA A 38 -6.56 -6.67 11.45
C ALA A 38 -7.77 -7.59 11.21
N ARG A 39 -8.97 -7.04 10.98
CA ARG A 39 -10.17 -7.84 10.64
C ARG A 39 -10.01 -8.62 9.33
N HIS A 40 -9.23 -8.09 8.39
CA HIS A 40 -8.94 -8.74 7.12
C HIS A 40 -7.64 -9.59 7.15
N GLY A 41 -7.02 -9.78 8.32
CA GLY A 41 -5.78 -10.57 8.46
C GLY A 41 -4.54 -9.88 7.89
N LEU A 42 -4.59 -8.57 7.66
CA LEU A 42 -3.47 -7.78 7.15
C LEU A 42 -2.60 -7.26 8.31
N PRO A 43 -1.27 -7.13 8.12
CA PRO A 43 -0.37 -6.62 9.15
C PRO A 43 -0.66 -5.14 9.49
N PRO A 44 -0.29 -4.64 10.68
CA PRO A 44 -0.46 -3.23 11.03
C PRO A 44 0.35 -2.30 10.12
N VAL A 45 -0.03 -1.03 10.07
CA VAL A 45 0.71 0.00 9.32
C VAL A 45 1.92 0.41 10.15
N HIS A 46 3.12 0.17 9.65
CA HIS A 46 4.35 0.68 10.27
C HIS A 46 4.63 2.10 9.75
N PRO A 47 4.85 3.09 10.62
CA PRO A 47 5.15 4.47 10.20
C PRO A 47 6.48 4.58 9.43
N SER A 48 7.30 3.53 9.46
CA SER A 48 8.61 3.45 8.82
C SER A 48 8.64 2.62 7.54
N SER A 49 7.50 2.25 6.94
CA SER A 49 7.51 1.62 5.61
C SER A 49 7.75 2.68 4.51
N SER A 50 8.78 3.51 4.67
CA SER A 50 9.57 3.92 3.52
C SER A 50 10.01 2.62 2.87
N PHE A 51 9.53 2.35 1.67
CA PHE A 51 10.07 1.32 0.81
C PHE A 51 11.61 1.44 0.84
N THR A 52 12.29 0.64 1.66
CA THR A 52 13.46 -0.04 1.13
C THR A 52 12.83 -0.93 0.09
N VAL A 53 12.83 -0.47 -1.17
CA VAL A 53 12.94 -1.40 -2.26
C VAL A 53 14.05 -2.34 -1.83
N ASP A 54 13.68 -3.57 -1.47
CA ASP A 54 14.66 -4.63 -1.39
C ASP A 54 15.15 -4.78 -2.84
N SER A 55 16.18 -4.00 -3.15
CA SER A 55 16.97 -4.11 -4.35
C SER A 55 18.34 -4.59 -3.89
N ALA A 56 18.33 -5.75 -3.23
CA ALA A 56 19.47 -6.63 -3.15
C ALA A 56 19.06 -8.09 -3.43
N GLU A 57 17.99 -8.34 -4.20
CA GLU A 57 17.83 -9.62 -4.90
C GLU A 57 17.92 -9.36 -6.41
N PRO A 58 19.02 -9.77 -7.08
CA PRO A 58 19.18 -9.58 -8.52
C PRO A 58 18.16 -10.45 -9.26
N MET A 59 17.53 -9.85 -10.28
CA MET A 59 16.86 -10.46 -11.43
C MET A 59 17.07 -11.99 -11.53
N LEU A 60 16.12 -12.79 -11.02
CA LEU A 60 16.12 -14.22 -11.27
C LEU A 60 15.64 -14.48 -12.72
N ASP A 61 16.62 -14.41 -13.63
CA ASP A 61 16.84 -15.23 -14.82
C ASP A 61 15.59 -15.77 -15.56
N ILE A 62 15.11 -15.02 -16.58
CA ILE A 62 14.07 -15.47 -17.53
C ILE A 62 14.64 -15.68 -18.95
N THR A 63 15.97 -15.82 -19.10
CA THR A 63 16.61 -15.98 -20.43
C THR A 63 17.73 -17.02 -20.42
N ARG A 64 17.43 -18.24 -19.95
CA ARG A 64 18.22 -19.42 -20.30
C ARG A 64 17.32 -20.59 -20.70
N LEU A 65 17.01 -20.64 -21.99
CA LEU A 65 16.92 -21.89 -22.77
C LEU A 65 17.79 -21.71 -24.02
#